data_AF-W1YW86-F1
#
_entry.id   AF-W1YW86-F1
#
_cell.length_a   1.000
_cell.length_b   1.000
_cell.length_c   1.000
_cell.angle_alpha   90.00
_cell.angle_beta   90.00
_cell.angle_gamma   90.00
#
_symmetry.space_group_name_H-M   'P 1'
#
loop_
_entity.id
_entity.type
_entity.pdbx_description
1 polymer ?
#
loop_
_entity_poly.entity_id
_entity_poly.type
_entity_poly.pdbx_seq_one_letter_code
_entity_poly.pdbx_strand_id
1 'polypeptide(L)'
;AFKTACLPNFHLLRQALPKVGKLRKVFFNYCQYSSRYQRYLDGENPNTFNPSFSNGSIMDIGFYCLASAVALFGEPKSVQATASLLASGVDG
;
A
#
# COMPACT_ATOMS: atom_id res chain seq x y z
N ALA A 1 -8.03 -8.95 -1.43
CA ALA A 1 -9.22 -8.19 -1.88
C ALA A 1 -9.33 -6.91 -1.06
N PHE A 2 -9.32 -5.75 -1.70
CA PHE A 2 -9.41 -4.46 -1.02
C PHE A 2 -10.83 -4.21 -0.51
N LYS A 3 -11.05 -4.50 0.77
CA LYS A 3 -12.36 -4.30 1.43
C LYS A 3 -12.48 -2.93 2.09
N THR A 4 -11.38 -2.19 2.23
CA THR A 4 -11.30 -0.95 2.98
C THR A 4 -12.35 0.07 2.55
N ALA A 5 -12.60 0.22 1.25
CA ALA A 5 -13.62 1.15 0.74
C ALA A 5 -15.06 0.82 1.15
N CYS A 6 -15.34 -0.45 1.50
CA CYS A 6 -16.67 -0.91 1.90
C CYS A 6 -16.87 -0.91 3.42
N LEU A 7 -15.84 -0.56 4.21
CA LEU A 7 -15.95 -0.56 5.67
C LEU A 7 -16.75 0.65 6.17
N PRO A 8 -17.55 0.52 7.25
CA PRO A 8 -18.35 1.62 7.79
C PRO A 8 -17.51 2.84 8.19
N ASN A 9 -16.32 2.62 8.74
CA ASN A 9 -15.39 3.68 9.12
C ASN A 9 -14.87 4.46 7.90
N PHE A 10 -14.67 3.80 6.75
CA PHE A 10 -14.27 4.46 5.51
C PHE A 10 -15.39 5.35 4.98
N HIS A 11 -16.64 4.88 5.10
CA HIS A 11 -17.80 5.69 4.74
C HIS A 11 -17.92 6.94 5.63
N LEU A 12 -17.76 6.77 6.94
CA LEU A 12 -17.74 7.89 7.90
C LEU A 12 -16.61 8.88 7.60
N LEU A 13 -15.42 8.38 7.27
CA LEU A 13 -14.29 9.22 6.87
C LEU A 13 -14.65 10.07 5.64
N ARG A 14 -15.22 9.45 4.59
CA ARG A 14 -15.63 10.16 3.37
C ARG A 14 -16.67 11.24 3.66
N GLN A 15 -17.62 11.00 4.55
CA GLN A 15 -18.61 11.99 4.99
C GLN A 15 -18.01 13.11 5.85
N ALA A 16 -16.94 12.82 6.60
CA ALA A 16 -16.28 13.79 7.46
C ALA A 16 -15.30 14.69 6.71
N LEU A 17 -14.79 14.28 5.54
CA LEU A 17 -13.81 15.04 4.76
C LEU A 17 -14.18 16.52 4.50
N PRO A 18 -15.45 16.88 4.15
CA PRO A 18 -15.82 18.28 3.95
C PRO A 18 -15.69 19.15 5.21
N LYS A 19 -15.71 18.55 6.40
CA LYS A 19 -15.63 19.27 7.68
C LYS A 19 -14.22 19.78 8.00
N VAL A 20 -13.19 19.22 7.35
CA VAL A 20 -11.78 19.54 7.60
C VAL A 20 -11.33 20.80 6.84
N GLY A 21 -12.21 21.41 6.05
CA GLY A 21 -11.91 22.58 5.23
C GLY A 21 -11.08 22.25 4.00
N LYS A 22 -10.22 23.17 3.58
CA LYS A 22 -9.44 23.03 2.33
C LYS A 22 -8.24 22.11 2.53
N LEU A 23 -8.36 20.87 2.05
CA LEU A 23 -7.27 19.90 2.02
C LEU A 23 -6.13 20.38 1.11
N ARG A 24 -4.90 20.30 1.62
CA ARG A 24 -3.66 20.64 0.89
C ARG A 24 -2.72 19.46 0.73
N LYS A 25 -2.74 18.53 1.69
CA LYS A 25 -1.90 17.35 1.75
C LYS A 25 -2.61 16.25 2.53
N VAL A 26 -2.41 15.01 2.11
CA VAL A 26 -2.85 13.81 2.82
C VAL A 26 -1.66 12.87 2.89
N PHE A 27 -1.55 12.12 3.99
CA PHE A 27 -0.49 11.17 4.21
C PHE A 27 -1.11 9.81 4.57
N PHE A 28 -0.88 8.83 3.71
CA PHE A 28 -1.24 7.43 3.96
C PHE A 28 0.04 6.65 4.17
N ASN A 29 0.08 5.87 5.24
CA ASN A 29 1.22 5.03 5.55
C ASN A 29 0.72 3.65 5.97
N TYR A 30 1.25 2.61 5.34
CA TYR A 30 1.04 1.25 5.76
C TYR A 30 2.36 0.49 5.66
N CYS A 31 3.05 0.39 6.80
CA CYS A 31 4.32 -0.31 6.93
C CYS A 31 4.20 -1.36 8.02
N GLN A 32 4.54 -2.61 7.69
CA GLN A 32 4.60 -3.72 8.64
C GLN A 32 5.78 -4.62 8.31
N TYR A 33 6.42 -5.15 9.36
CA TYR A 33 7.45 -6.17 9.19
C TYR A 33 6.79 -7.50 8.80
N SER A 34 7.18 -8.05 7.66
CA SER A 34 6.64 -9.33 7.18
C SER A 34 7.17 -10.47 8.03
N SER A 35 6.27 -11.33 8.55
CA SER A 35 6.65 -12.57 9.24
C SER A 35 7.45 -13.54 8.36
N ARG A 36 7.39 -13.36 7.04
CA ARG A 36 8.14 -14.16 6.05
C ARG A 36 9.54 -13.60 5.78
N TYR A 37 9.84 -12.39 6.25
CA TYR A 37 11.13 -11.74 5.98
C TYR A 37 12.28 -12.48 6.66
N GLN A 38 12.08 -13.02 7.86
CA GLN A 38 13.11 -13.82 8.53
C GLN A 38 13.51 -15.04 7.67
N ARG A 39 12.53 -15.77 7.13
CA ARG A 39 12.79 -16.91 6.23
C ARG A 39 13.56 -16.50 4.97
N TYR A 40 13.29 -15.31 4.44
CA TYR A 40 14.06 -14.76 3.31
C TYR A 40 15.52 -14.49 3.71
N LEU A 41 15.76 -13.91 4.91
CA LEU A 41 17.13 -13.72 5.43
C LEU A 41 17.86 -15.03 5.68
N ASP A 42 17.12 -16.08 6.07
CA ASP A 42 17.65 -17.44 6.27
C ASP A 42 17.98 -18.15 4.93
N GLY A 43 17.76 -17.48 3.79
CA GLY A 43 18.09 -17.97 2.44
C GLY A 43 16.95 -18.71 1.74
N GLU A 44 15.75 -18.78 2.33
CA GLU A 44 14.58 -19.29 1.63
C GLU A 44 14.05 -18.27 0.60
N ASN A 45 13.18 -18.72 -0.31
CA ASN A 45 12.52 -17.86 -1.30
C ASN A 45 10.99 -17.87 -1.10
N PRO A 46 10.45 -17.12 -0.12
CA PRO A 46 9.01 -17.02 0.09
C PRO A 46 8.35 -16.38 -1.13
N ASN A 47 7.16 -16.85 -1.52
CA ASN A 47 6.41 -16.29 -2.66
C ASN A 47 6.22 -14.76 -2.60
N THR A 48 6.17 -14.18 -1.40
CA THR A 48 6.02 -12.73 -1.19
C THR A 48 7.23 -11.91 -1.70
N PHE A 49 8.42 -12.51 -1.77
CA PHE A 49 9.65 -11.85 -2.24
C PHE A 49 10.16 -12.43 -3.56
N ASN A 50 9.31 -13.18 -4.27
CA ASN A 50 9.66 -13.81 -5.54
C ASN A 50 8.99 -13.06 -6.71
N PRO A 51 9.77 -12.50 -7.64
CA PRO A 51 9.25 -11.65 -8.72
C PRO A 51 8.35 -12.43 -9.69
N SER A 52 8.51 -13.75 -9.80
CA SER A 52 7.67 -14.60 -10.64
C SER A 52 6.19 -14.62 -10.22
N PHE A 53 5.89 -14.20 -8.98
CA PHE A 53 4.52 -14.08 -8.47
C PHE A 53 3.99 -12.64 -8.48
N SER A 54 4.71 -11.71 -9.14
CA SER A 54 4.33 -10.28 -9.25
C SER A 54 4.00 -9.64 -7.90
N ASN A 55 4.76 -10.02 -6.87
CA ASN A 55 4.58 -9.56 -5.49
C ASN A 55 5.66 -8.54 -5.10
N GLY A 56 5.54 -7.96 -3.93
CA GLY A 56 6.41 -6.93 -3.38
C GLY A 56 5.70 -6.06 -2.34
N SER A 57 6.44 -5.28 -1.57
CA SER A 57 5.87 -4.43 -0.50
C SER A 57 4.83 -3.44 -1.03
N ILE A 58 5.05 -2.85 -2.21
CA ILE A 58 4.12 -1.98 -2.93
C ILE A 58 2.85 -2.73 -3.33
N MET A 59 2.97 -3.95 -3.86
CA MET A 59 1.82 -4.72 -4.32
C MET A 59 1.00 -5.31 -3.18
N ASP A 60 1.65 -5.75 -2.11
CA ASP A 60 0.99 -6.38 -0.96
C ASP A 60 0.34 -5.35 -0.04
N ILE A 61 1.12 -4.39 0.48
CA ILE A 61 0.65 -3.43 1.50
C ILE A 61 0.54 -2.00 0.97
N GLY A 62 1.41 -1.59 0.03
CA GLY A 62 1.36 -0.25 -0.57
C GLY A 62 0.08 0.02 -1.37
N PHE A 63 -0.49 -1.03 -1.97
CA PHE A 63 -1.75 -0.96 -2.72
C PHE A 63 -2.88 -0.34 -1.88
N TYR A 64 -2.96 -0.63 -0.57
CA TYR A 64 -4.02 -0.11 0.29
C TYR A 64 -3.96 1.41 0.43
N CYS A 65 -2.77 1.99 0.48
CA CYS A 65 -2.58 3.44 0.54
C CYS A 65 -3.04 4.09 -0.76
N LEU A 66 -2.60 3.56 -1.91
CA LEU A 66 -2.95 4.08 -3.21
C LEU A 66 -4.46 3.93 -3.48
N ALA A 67 -5.02 2.76 -3.23
CA ALA A 67 -6.45 2.49 -3.43
C ALA A 67 -7.32 3.36 -2.52
N SER A 68 -6.91 3.61 -1.28
CA SER A 68 -7.63 4.52 -0.38
C SER A 68 -7.57 5.97 -0.88
N ALA A 69 -6.42 6.42 -1.38
CA ALA A 69 -6.28 7.75 -1.96
C ALA A 69 -7.19 7.92 -3.19
N VAL A 70 -7.19 6.94 -4.10
CA VAL A 70 -8.03 6.95 -5.31
C VAL A 70 -9.51 6.92 -4.95
N ALA A 71 -9.91 6.09 -3.98
CA ALA A 71 -11.30 5.99 -3.54
C ALA A 71 -11.82 7.26 -2.85
N LEU A 72 -10.94 8.07 -2.24
CA LEU A 72 -11.31 9.33 -1.57
C LEU A 72 -11.22 10.55 -2.48
N PHE A 73 -10.25 10.59 -3.39
CA PHE A 73 -9.87 11.80 -4.13
C PHE A 73 -9.96 11.64 -5.65
N GLY A 74 -10.23 10.44 -6.17
CA GLY A 74 -10.27 10.14 -7.59
C GLY A 74 -8.89 9.85 -8.19
N GLU A 75 -8.84 9.83 -9.52
CA GLU A 75 -7.63 9.48 -10.28
C GLU A 75 -6.51 10.53 -10.09
N PRO A 76 -5.26 10.10 -9.80
CA PRO A 76 -4.14 11.02 -9.67
C PRO A 76 -3.71 11.58 -11.04
N LYS A 77 -3.29 12.85 -11.08
CA LYS A 77 -2.72 13.45 -12.29
C LYS A 77 -1.32 12.94 -12.64
N SER A 78 -0.57 12.50 -11.64
CA SER A 78 0.79 12.01 -11.78
C SER A 78 1.14 11.13 -10.58
N VAL A 79 1.99 10.13 -10.78
CA VAL A 79 2.49 9.24 -9.72
C VAL A 79 4.01 9.24 -9.77
N GLN A 80 4.64 9.34 -8.60
CA GLN A 80 6.08 9.14 -8.42
C GLN A 80 6.25 8.02 -7.40
N ALA A 81 7.11 7.06 -7.70
CA ALA A 81 7.36 5.91 -6.85
C ALA A 81 8.87 5.59 -6.84
N THR A 82 9.35 5.21 -5.66
CA THR A 82 10.73 4.77 -5.43
C THR A 82 10.68 3.55 -4.52
N ALA A 83 11.48 2.54 -4.80
CA ALA A 83 11.54 1.31 -4.02
C ALA A 83 12.99 0.88 -3.78
N SER A 84 13.22 0.24 -2.64
CA SER A 84 14.45 -0.49 -2.38
C SER A 84 14.24 -1.93 -2.81
N LEU A 85 15.05 -2.40 -3.77
CA LEU A 85 14.95 -3.77 -4.24
C LEU A 85 15.77 -4.69 -3.35
N LEU A 86 15.18 -5.83 -3.01
CA LEU A 86 15.89 -6.96 -2.42
C LEU A 86 16.77 -7.64 -3.47
N ALA A 87 17.67 -8.53 -3.03
CA ALA A 87 18.52 -9.31 -3.93
C ALA A 87 17.71 -10.17 -4.91
N SER A 88 16.47 -10.55 -4.56
CA SER A 88 15.55 -11.24 -5.46
C SER A 88 14.98 -10.36 -6.59
N GLY A 89 15.21 -9.05 -6.56
CA GLY A 89 14.67 -8.09 -7.53
C GLY A 89 13.26 -7.57 -7.21
N VAL A 90 12.64 -8.06 -6.13
CA VAL A 90 11.35 -7.57 -5.62
C VAL A 90 11.56 -6.40 -4.66
N ASP A 91 10.62 -5.47 -4.60
CA ASP A 91 10.60 -4.38 -3.63
C ASP A 91 10.34 -4.87 -2.20
N GLY A 92 11.20 -4.44 -1.27
CA GLY A 92 11.19 -4.79 0.15
C GLY A 92 10.56 -3.75 1.06
#